data_AF-A0A836TR22-F1
#
_entry.id   AF-A0A836TR22-F1
#
_cell.length_a   1.000
_cell.length_b   1.000
_cell.length_c   1.000
_cell.angle_alpha   90.00
_cell.angle_beta   90.00
_cell.angle_gamma   90.00
#
_symmetry.space_group_name_H-M   'P 1'
#
loop_
_entity.id
_entity.type
_entity.pdbx_description
1 polymer ?
#
loop_
_entity_poly.entity_id
_entity_poly.type
_entity_poly.pdbx_seq_one_letter_code
_entity_poly.pdbx_strand_id
1 'polypeptide(L)'
;MALFDTIIKGGTIVEGTGLPRFIGDIGIKDGHIAKIGKLDAQDADEVLNAEGLIVAPGFVDLHTHYDAQLHWDPYCTISGWHGVTSVAVGNCGFGFAPARPEMRERLFLMMTRTEQIPYDSMVEGIGLDWDWESLPEWMDHLERQPKGVNILNYVPLNPLMIYVMGLERAKSGEPATKEEQAEMMRLVDEAMDAGMMGIAAQRLGDKTVQADYDGTPMPTQSDIVAAGVITNEDLWALAHYVRSLSPEQQPEVREVVSAERITGGAVPETVNDEAWQDVESIYVPLVGQVVVKPRWFNPRVRGVWVQALHDGQEVALLVSWTDPSMSPDPTWTDFAQQIIETMAPGDEGAATAPGAPDQLVVQFPATLSDGMERPFFLQGDARRPTNTWTWRSDAPGAVESIARGLGTAVPQPDGEQHVTTVVQHTEGEWKVLFRRSLDTGGPEDLVLPVG
;
A
#
# COMPACT_ATOMS: atom_id res chain seq x y z
N MET A 1 4.12 32.37 25.40
CA MET A 1 4.82 31.50 24.43
C MET A 1 3.91 31.32 23.26
N ALA A 2 4.46 31.33 22.04
CA ALA A 2 3.69 31.03 20.84
C ALA A 2 3.06 29.63 20.96
N LEU A 3 1.90 29.47 20.33
CA LEU A 3 1.18 28.20 20.29
C LEU A 3 1.92 27.18 19.41
N PHE A 4 2.66 27.67 18.41
CA PHE A 4 3.45 26.90 17.45
C PHE A 4 4.87 27.47 17.38
N ASP A 5 5.84 26.63 17.04
CA ASP A 5 7.20 27.10 16.73
C ASP A 5 7.23 27.66 15.30
N THR A 6 6.61 26.96 14.36
CA THR A 6 6.51 27.36 12.94
C THR A 6 5.10 27.17 12.42
N ILE A 7 4.60 28.12 11.62
CA ILE A 7 3.44 27.92 10.74
C ILE A 7 3.87 27.97 9.28
N ILE A 8 3.54 26.94 8.50
CA ILE A 8 3.55 26.98 7.03
C ILE A 8 2.18 27.46 6.57
N LYS A 9 2.10 28.62 5.91
CA LYS A 9 0.85 29.34 5.66
C LYS A 9 0.43 29.34 4.18
N GLY A 10 -0.86 29.08 3.91
CA GLY A 10 -1.48 29.26 2.61
C GLY A 10 -1.05 28.26 1.53
N GLY A 11 -0.46 27.13 1.93
CA GLY A 11 0.04 26.11 1.01
C GLY A 11 -1.06 25.24 0.44
N THR A 12 -0.80 24.66 -0.74
CA THR A 12 -1.62 23.56 -1.29
C THR A 12 -1.11 22.25 -0.70
N ILE A 13 -1.83 21.73 0.29
CA ILE A 13 -1.46 20.55 1.06
C ILE A 13 -1.80 19.28 0.27
N VAL A 14 -0.79 18.41 0.12
CA VAL A 14 -0.90 17.05 -0.42
C VAL A 14 -0.40 16.10 0.68
N GLU A 15 -1.32 15.55 1.47
CA GLU A 15 -0.97 14.84 2.71
C GLU A 15 -0.52 13.38 2.54
N GLY A 16 -0.44 12.88 1.30
CA GLY A 16 0.09 11.54 0.99
C GLY A 16 -0.89 10.36 1.16
N THR A 17 -2.14 10.62 1.58
CA THR A 17 -3.20 9.60 1.77
C THR A 17 -3.95 9.23 0.49
N GLY A 18 -3.66 9.90 -0.62
CA GLY A 18 -4.44 9.80 -1.87
C GLY A 18 -5.67 10.70 -1.89
N LEU A 19 -5.95 11.45 -0.82
CA LEU A 19 -7.04 12.44 -0.80
C LEU A 19 -6.75 13.62 -1.73
N PRO A 20 -7.79 14.30 -2.28
CA PRO A 20 -7.61 15.51 -3.07
C PRO A 20 -6.85 16.60 -2.31
N ARG A 21 -5.97 17.31 -3.01
CA ARG A 21 -5.23 18.46 -2.47
C ARG A 21 -6.17 19.59 -2.02
N PHE A 22 -5.81 20.29 -0.95
CA PHE A 22 -6.57 21.42 -0.41
C PHE A 22 -5.67 22.56 0.06
N ILE A 23 -6.19 23.78 0.16
CA ILE A 23 -5.42 24.93 0.66
C ILE A 23 -5.56 25.01 2.19
N GLY A 24 -4.45 25.16 2.89
CA GLY A 24 -4.44 25.30 4.35
C GLY A 24 -3.09 25.73 4.92
N ASP A 25 -3.07 25.84 6.25
CA ASP A 25 -1.88 26.11 7.05
C ASP A 25 -1.51 24.87 7.88
N ILE A 26 -0.22 24.70 8.18
CA ILE A 26 0.32 23.65 9.04
C ILE A 26 1.06 24.31 10.21
N GLY A 27 0.65 24.02 11.44
CA GLY A 27 1.31 24.46 12.66
C GLY A 27 2.18 23.34 13.23
N ILE A 28 3.46 23.64 13.45
CA ILE A 28 4.48 22.72 13.97
C ILE A 28 4.82 23.12 15.40
N LYS A 29 4.86 22.16 16.31
CA LYS A 29 5.27 22.37 17.71
C LYS A 29 6.12 21.20 18.19
N ASP A 30 7.27 21.49 18.79
CA ASP A 30 8.21 20.54 19.35
C ASP A 30 8.56 19.41 18.35
N GLY A 31 8.80 19.78 17.09
CA GLY A 31 9.14 18.86 15.99
C GLY A 31 7.97 18.05 15.40
N HIS A 32 6.74 18.27 15.88
CA HIS A 32 5.55 17.53 15.43
C HIS A 32 4.55 18.45 14.72
N ILE A 33 3.79 17.89 13.78
CA ILE A 33 2.62 18.57 13.22
C ILE A 33 1.53 18.63 14.31
N ALA A 34 1.32 19.81 14.88
CA ALA A 34 0.39 20.02 15.98
C ALA A 34 -1.04 20.33 15.49
N LYS A 35 -1.17 20.99 14.33
CA LYS A 35 -2.48 21.33 13.75
C LYS A 35 -2.38 21.55 12.25
N ILE A 36 -3.44 21.16 11.52
CA ILE A 36 -3.65 21.50 10.11
C ILE A 36 -4.99 22.23 10.00
N GLY A 37 -5.04 23.31 9.22
CA GLY A 37 -6.26 24.08 8.98
C GLY A 37 -5.98 25.56 8.81
N LYS A 38 -6.92 26.44 9.16
CA LYS A 38 -6.70 27.88 9.13
C LYS A 38 -6.10 28.33 10.48
N LEU A 39 -4.92 28.93 10.46
CA LEU A 39 -4.18 29.35 11.66
C LEU A 39 -3.95 30.86 11.67
N ASP A 40 -3.82 31.48 12.85
CA ASP A 40 -3.39 32.88 12.96
C ASP A 40 -1.87 32.93 12.91
N ALA A 41 -1.32 33.85 12.10
CA ALA A 41 0.13 34.03 11.99
C ALA A 41 0.75 34.52 13.33
N GLN A 42 -0.06 35.13 14.19
CA GLN A 42 0.37 35.61 15.52
C GLN A 42 0.58 34.47 16.52
N ASP A 43 0.12 33.25 16.21
CA ASP A 43 0.23 32.09 17.11
C ASP A 43 1.57 31.34 16.97
N ALA A 44 2.48 31.78 16.09
CA ALA A 44 3.78 31.13 15.85
C ALA A 44 4.98 32.04 16.08
N ASP A 45 6.11 31.44 16.46
CA ASP A 45 7.40 32.14 16.53
C ASP A 45 7.96 32.43 15.12
N GLU A 46 7.71 31.53 14.16
CA GLU A 46 8.08 31.67 12.74
C GLU A 46 6.89 31.41 11.80
N VAL A 47 6.81 32.16 10.70
CA VAL A 47 5.79 31.96 9.66
C VAL A 47 6.43 31.88 8.28
N LEU A 48 6.20 30.76 7.60
CA LEU A 48 6.66 30.48 6.24
C LEU A 48 5.49 30.67 5.27
N ASN A 49 5.63 31.54 4.26
CA ASN A 49 4.62 31.74 3.23
C ASN A 49 4.75 30.66 2.14
N ALA A 50 3.73 29.81 2.01
CA ALA A 50 3.65 28.75 1.02
C ALA A 50 2.57 28.99 -0.06
N GLU A 51 2.08 30.22 -0.20
CA GLU A 51 1.10 30.57 -1.24
C GLU A 51 1.61 30.19 -2.65
N GLY A 52 0.79 29.45 -3.39
CA GLY A 52 1.15 28.95 -4.72
C GLY A 52 2.12 27.76 -4.73
N LEU A 53 2.55 27.28 -3.57
CA LEU A 53 3.44 26.13 -3.42
C LEU A 53 2.68 24.88 -2.94
N ILE A 54 3.30 23.72 -3.18
CA ILE A 54 2.85 22.44 -2.61
C ILE A 54 3.51 22.24 -1.25
N VAL A 55 2.72 21.79 -0.27
CA VAL A 55 3.22 21.33 1.02
C VAL A 55 2.87 19.85 1.15
N ALA A 56 3.87 18.98 1.26
CA ALA A 56 3.70 17.54 1.30
C ALA A 56 4.57 16.94 2.42
N PRO A 57 4.28 15.70 2.87
CA PRO A 57 5.24 14.93 3.65
C PRO A 57 6.58 14.86 2.94
N GLY A 58 7.67 14.93 3.71
CA GLY A 58 9.00 14.69 3.16
C GLY A 58 9.10 13.30 2.56
N PHE A 59 9.80 13.17 1.44
CA PHE A 59 9.88 11.91 0.73
C PHE A 59 10.73 10.90 1.52
N VAL A 60 10.34 9.63 1.43
CA VAL A 60 11.05 8.50 2.02
C VAL A 60 11.72 7.74 0.89
N ASP A 61 13.03 7.83 0.82
CA ASP A 61 13.84 7.12 -0.17
C ASP A 61 14.21 5.75 0.39
N LEU A 62 13.53 4.71 -0.10
CA LEU A 62 13.65 3.35 0.44
C LEU A 62 14.86 2.58 -0.13
N HIS A 63 15.64 3.17 -1.03
CA HIS A 63 16.73 2.47 -1.69
C HIS A 63 17.95 3.35 -1.91
N THR A 64 18.73 3.53 -0.85
CA THR A 64 19.97 4.31 -0.90
C THR A 64 21.17 3.50 -0.44
N HIS A 65 22.35 3.99 -0.82
CA HIS A 65 23.66 3.54 -0.37
C HIS A 65 24.41 4.69 0.34
N TYR A 66 23.67 5.51 1.10
CA TYR A 66 24.22 6.64 1.85
C TYR A 66 24.91 6.24 3.14
N ASP A 67 24.99 4.94 3.47
CA ASP A 67 25.76 4.38 4.58
C ASP A 67 27.15 5.01 4.69
N ALA A 68 27.78 5.25 3.53
CA ALA A 68 29.06 5.94 3.44
C ALA A 68 28.90 7.46 3.56
N GLN A 69 28.06 8.02 2.67
CA GLN A 69 27.93 9.46 2.45
C GLN A 69 27.56 10.25 3.70
N LEU A 70 26.79 9.65 4.62
CA LEU A 70 26.41 10.27 5.89
C LEU A 70 27.60 10.83 6.69
N HIS A 71 28.80 10.28 6.50
CA HIS A 71 30.01 10.67 7.24
C HIS A 71 30.65 11.98 6.73
N TRP A 72 30.42 12.36 5.47
CA TRP A 72 30.96 13.62 4.90
C TRP A 72 29.88 14.58 4.42
N ASP A 73 28.65 14.10 4.25
CA ASP A 73 27.46 14.88 3.91
C ASP A 73 26.27 14.44 4.79
N PRO A 74 26.16 14.96 6.02
CA PRO A 74 25.13 14.55 6.98
C PRO A 74 23.70 14.96 6.58
N TYR A 75 23.56 15.80 5.55
CA TYR A 75 22.26 16.21 5.02
C TYR A 75 21.79 15.33 3.84
N CYS A 76 22.64 14.41 3.37
CA CYS A 76 22.42 13.66 2.13
C CYS A 76 21.93 14.59 1.01
N THR A 77 22.66 15.68 0.77
CA THR A 77 22.22 16.85 -0.04
C THR A 77 21.64 16.49 -1.39
N ILE A 78 22.15 15.45 -2.05
CA ILE A 78 21.63 14.98 -3.33
C ILE A 78 20.19 14.45 -3.26
N SER A 79 19.75 13.92 -2.12
CA SER A 79 18.35 13.55 -1.86
C SER A 79 17.61 14.68 -1.15
N GLY A 80 18.25 15.35 -0.19
CA GLY A 80 17.66 16.46 0.57
C GLY A 80 17.20 17.61 -0.32
N TRP A 81 17.96 17.98 -1.36
CA TRP A 81 17.56 19.00 -2.34
C TRP A 81 16.32 18.62 -3.17
N HIS A 82 15.97 17.34 -3.20
CA HIS A 82 14.77 16.83 -3.88
C HIS A 82 13.62 16.57 -2.91
N GLY A 83 13.71 17.02 -1.66
CA GLY A 83 12.64 16.92 -0.67
C GLY A 83 12.61 15.60 0.11
N VAL A 84 13.66 14.78 0.01
CA VAL A 84 13.80 13.56 0.82
C VAL A 84 14.19 13.93 2.25
N THR A 85 13.44 13.39 3.22
CA THR A 85 13.69 13.61 4.66
C THR A 85 14.04 12.33 5.39
N SER A 86 13.85 11.17 4.76
CA SER A 86 14.13 9.86 5.34
C SER A 86 14.76 8.95 4.29
N VAL A 87 15.81 8.23 4.67
CA VAL A 87 16.54 7.33 3.77
C VAL A 87 16.68 5.94 4.38
N ALA A 88 16.47 4.91 3.57
CA ALA A 88 16.82 3.54 3.93
C ALA A 88 18.20 3.19 3.38
N VAL A 89 19.06 2.69 4.25
CA VAL A 89 20.45 2.31 3.98
C VAL A 89 20.66 0.82 4.26
N GLY A 90 21.83 0.28 3.94
CA GLY A 90 22.11 -1.16 4.08
C GLY A 90 21.54 -2.01 2.93
N ASN A 91 21.11 -1.36 1.84
CA ASN A 91 20.44 -2.01 0.72
C ASN A 91 21.34 -3.00 -0.03
N CYS A 92 20.73 -3.89 -0.84
CA CYS A 92 21.44 -4.87 -1.68
C CYS A 92 22.41 -5.79 -0.91
N GLY A 93 22.31 -5.84 0.42
CA GLY A 93 23.26 -6.55 1.28
C GLY A 93 24.61 -5.84 1.43
N PHE A 94 24.72 -4.58 1.00
CA PHE A 94 25.89 -3.74 1.16
C PHE A 94 25.79 -2.90 2.43
N GLY A 95 26.89 -2.78 3.16
CA GLY A 95 27.00 -1.88 4.30
C GLY A 95 28.35 -2.02 5.00
N PHE A 96 28.48 -1.33 6.13
CA PHE A 96 29.74 -1.23 6.88
C PHE A 96 29.71 -1.94 8.24
N ALA A 97 28.69 -2.74 8.52
CA ALA A 97 28.57 -3.52 9.75
C ALA A 97 27.86 -4.88 9.49
N PRO A 98 28.18 -5.94 10.25
CA PRO A 98 29.27 -6.02 11.24
C PRO A 98 30.64 -6.08 10.55
N ALA A 99 31.70 -5.67 11.26
CA ALA A 99 33.04 -5.56 10.70
C ALA A 99 34.14 -5.64 11.76
N ARG A 100 34.88 -6.76 11.78
CA ARG A 100 36.13 -6.84 12.54
C ARG A 100 37.16 -5.85 11.97
N PRO A 101 38.17 -5.40 12.73
CA PRO A 101 39.19 -4.48 12.24
C PRO A 101 39.82 -4.88 10.90
N GLU A 102 40.07 -6.17 10.70
CA GLU A 102 40.64 -6.74 9.47
C GLU A 102 39.68 -6.75 8.27
N MET A 103 38.37 -6.57 8.48
CA MET A 103 37.35 -6.56 7.42
C MET A 103 37.11 -5.18 6.82
N ARG A 104 37.55 -4.10 7.47
CA ARG A 104 37.19 -2.73 7.11
C ARG A 104 37.53 -2.37 5.67
N GLU A 105 38.78 -2.64 5.26
CA GLU A 105 39.24 -2.44 3.88
C GLU A 105 38.40 -3.24 2.88
N ARG A 106 38.04 -4.48 3.24
CA ARG A 106 37.21 -5.33 2.38
C ARG A 106 35.83 -4.71 2.15
N LEU A 107 35.20 -4.13 3.18
CA LEU A 107 33.89 -3.49 3.06
C LEU A 107 33.95 -2.22 2.19
N PHE A 108 35.03 -1.44 2.26
CA PHE A 108 35.24 -0.33 1.32
C PHE A 108 35.33 -0.83 -0.13
N LEU A 109 36.17 -1.84 -0.39
CA LEU A 109 36.33 -2.38 -1.75
C LEU A 109 35.00 -2.82 -2.37
N MET A 110 34.10 -3.42 -1.57
CA MET A 110 32.78 -3.89 -2.01
C MET A 110 31.92 -2.78 -2.64
N MET A 111 32.07 -1.53 -2.16
CA MET A 111 31.28 -0.38 -2.62
C MET A 111 31.86 0.27 -3.89
N THR A 112 33.15 0.06 -4.17
CA THR A 112 33.88 0.81 -5.22
C THR A 112 33.37 0.56 -6.62
N ARG A 113 32.84 -0.63 -6.90
CA ARG A 113 32.35 -1.00 -8.23
C ARG A 113 30.84 -0.84 -8.35
N THR A 114 30.09 -1.43 -7.41
CA THR A 114 28.63 -1.48 -7.51
C THR A 114 28.01 -0.11 -7.28
N GLU A 115 28.42 0.56 -6.22
CA GLU A 115 27.91 1.89 -5.85
C GLU A 115 28.79 3.03 -6.37
N GLN A 116 29.91 2.69 -7.02
CA GLN A 116 30.87 3.62 -7.61
C GLN A 116 31.41 4.66 -6.63
N ILE A 117 31.43 4.34 -5.33
CA ILE A 117 31.97 5.20 -4.28
C ILE A 117 33.51 5.07 -4.30
N PRO A 118 34.28 6.15 -4.54
CA PRO A 118 35.73 6.06 -4.56
C PRO A 118 36.29 5.56 -3.22
N TYR A 119 37.26 4.65 -3.28
CA TYR A 119 37.89 4.06 -2.09
C TYR A 119 38.44 5.13 -1.14
N ASP A 120 39.22 6.08 -1.69
CA ASP A 120 39.85 7.14 -0.91
C ASP A 120 38.82 8.02 -0.19
N SER A 121 37.66 8.28 -0.81
CA SER A 121 36.56 9.02 -0.17
C SER A 121 36.03 8.29 1.07
N MET A 122 35.91 6.96 1.03
CA MET A 122 35.45 6.19 2.19
C MET A 122 36.52 6.09 3.28
N VAL A 123 37.80 6.00 2.91
CA VAL A 123 38.91 6.02 3.87
C VAL A 123 38.97 7.36 4.61
N GLU A 124 38.86 8.47 3.88
CA GLU A 124 38.88 9.81 4.48
C GLU A 124 37.59 10.13 5.26
N GLY A 125 36.43 9.72 4.75
CA GLY A 125 35.14 10.04 5.35
C GLY A 125 34.76 9.14 6.52
N ILE A 126 34.74 7.82 6.30
CA ILE A 126 34.31 6.84 7.30
C ILE A 126 35.49 6.35 8.14
N GLY A 127 36.64 6.11 7.48
CA GLY A 127 37.79 5.42 8.07
C GLY A 127 38.42 6.12 9.28
N LEU A 128 38.17 7.42 9.47
CA LEU A 128 38.68 8.19 10.60
C LEU A 128 37.89 7.97 11.90
N ASP A 129 36.61 7.63 11.80
CA ASP A 129 35.67 7.57 12.94
C ASP A 129 35.15 6.14 13.19
N TRP A 130 35.85 5.12 12.70
CA TRP A 130 35.41 3.73 12.82
C TRP A 130 35.54 3.19 14.26
N ASP A 131 34.44 3.29 15.03
CA ASP A 131 34.35 2.90 16.44
C ASP A 131 33.47 1.67 16.73
N TRP A 132 32.97 0.98 15.69
CA TRP A 132 32.10 -0.20 15.80
C TRP A 132 32.75 -1.49 15.27
N GLU A 133 32.27 -2.63 15.79
CA GLU A 133 32.44 -3.95 15.19
C GLU A 133 31.08 -4.63 14.96
N SER A 134 30.15 -4.46 15.90
CA SER A 134 28.83 -5.09 15.91
C SER A 134 27.73 -4.25 15.24
N LEU A 135 26.59 -4.88 14.95
CA LEU A 135 25.40 -4.20 14.41
C LEU A 135 24.79 -3.18 15.40
N PRO A 136 24.68 -3.47 16.72
CA PRO A 136 24.26 -2.46 17.70
C PRO A 136 25.22 -1.27 17.79
N GLU A 137 26.53 -1.50 17.82
CA GLU A 137 27.51 -0.40 17.87
C GLU A 137 27.42 0.50 16.63
N TRP A 138 27.12 -0.06 15.46
CA TRP A 138 26.84 0.71 14.25
C TRP A 138 25.58 1.58 14.39
N MET A 139 24.51 1.04 14.96
CA MET A 139 23.29 1.82 15.23
C MET A 139 23.55 2.96 16.23
N ASP A 140 24.30 2.69 17.29
CA ASP A 140 24.73 3.70 18.27
C ASP A 140 25.60 4.79 17.62
N HIS A 141 26.49 4.40 16.70
CA HIS A 141 27.29 5.34 15.91
C HIS A 141 26.41 6.24 15.05
N LEU A 142 25.50 5.65 14.27
CA LEU A 142 24.56 6.41 13.45
C LEU A 142 23.69 7.34 14.29
N GLU A 143 23.23 6.93 15.48
CA GLU A 143 22.44 7.76 16.39
C GLU A 143 23.22 9.00 16.84
N ARG A 144 24.50 8.84 17.21
CA ARG A 144 25.37 9.94 17.65
C ARG A 144 25.71 10.94 16.54
N GLN A 145 25.73 10.52 15.28
CA GLN A 145 26.12 11.39 14.18
C GLN A 145 25.13 12.57 14.00
N PRO A 146 25.63 13.80 13.81
CA PRO A 146 24.80 14.89 13.31
C PRO A 146 24.22 14.51 11.95
N LYS A 147 22.90 14.59 11.78
CA LYS A 147 22.21 14.22 10.54
C LYS A 147 21.00 15.11 10.31
N GLY A 148 20.77 15.45 9.04
CA GLY A 148 19.63 16.24 8.57
C GLY A 148 18.47 15.41 8.04
N VAL A 149 18.63 14.08 8.00
CA VAL A 149 17.62 13.12 7.53
C VAL A 149 17.41 12.02 8.57
N ASN A 150 16.22 11.41 8.55
CA ASN A 150 15.97 10.18 9.30
C ASN A 150 16.63 9.01 8.57
N ILE A 151 17.13 8.03 9.32
CA ILE A 151 17.81 6.86 8.78
C ILE A 151 17.04 5.62 9.20
N LEU A 152 16.74 4.76 8.23
CA LEU A 152 16.34 3.38 8.47
C LEU A 152 17.44 2.45 7.96
N ASN A 153 17.86 1.48 8.77
CA ASN A 153 19.00 0.63 8.43
C ASN A 153 18.56 -0.83 8.27
N TYR A 154 18.84 -1.43 7.10
CA TYR A 154 18.78 -2.87 6.94
C TYR A 154 20.06 -3.54 7.45
N VAL A 155 19.97 -4.78 7.93
CA VAL A 155 21.13 -5.65 8.14
C VAL A 155 21.67 -6.04 6.75
N PRO A 156 22.89 -5.62 6.39
CA PRO A 156 23.47 -5.96 5.11
C PRO A 156 24.04 -7.39 5.18
N LEU A 157 23.50 -8.31 4.37
CA LEU A 157 23.91 -9.71 4.47
C LEU A 157 25.33 -10.00 3.96
N ASN A 158 25.93 -9.19 3.05
CA ASN A 158 27.31 -9.45 2.61
C ASN A 158 28.32 -9.31 3.76
N PRO A 159 28.36 -8.18 4.51
CA PRO A 159 29.19 -8.06 5.71
C PRO A 159 28.91 -9.15 6.74
N LEU A 160 27.63 -9.49 6.98
CA LEU A 160 27.24 -10.52 7.94
C LEU A 160 27.79 -11.92 7.56
N MET A 161 27.66 -12.31 6.30
CA MET A 161 28.20 -13.58 5.81
C MET A 161 29.73 -13.62 5.90
N ILE A 162 30.41 -12.53 5.55
CA ILE A 162 31.87 -12.44 5.68
C ILE A 162 32.29 -12.52 7.15
N TYR A 163 31.55 -11.87 8.05
CA TYR A 163 31.82 -11.86 9.49
C TYR A 163 31.75 -13.26 10.12
N VAL A 164 30.77 -14.07 9.70
CA VAL A 164 30.51 -15.40 10.26
C VAL A 164 31.30 -16.50 9.53
N MET A 165 31.29 -16.51 8.20
CA MET A 165 31.86 -17.60 7.39
C MET A 165 33.34 -17.36 7.01
N GLY A 166 33.80 -16.11 7.10
CA GLY A 166 35.06 -15.67 6.51
C GLY A 166 34.93 -15.40 5.00
N LEU A 167 35.75 -14.46 4.49
CA LEU A 167 35.65 -13.96 3.11
C LEU A 167 35.69 -15.05 2.04
N GLU A 168 36.68 -15.94 2.09
CA GLU A 168 36.87 -16.98 1.07
C GLU A 168 35.67 -17.93 0.97
N ARG A 169 35.14 -18.37 2.12
CA ARG A 169 33.95 -19.24 2.13
C ARG A 169 32.66 -18.50 1.82
N ALA A 170 32.52 -17.27 2.29
CA ALA A 170 31.38 -16.44 1.90
C ALA A 170 31.33 -16.22 0.38
N LYS A 171 32.48 -16.14 -0.29
CA LYS A 171 32.59 -15.96 -1.75
C LYS A 171 32.60 -17.26 -2.57
N SER A 172 32.78 -18.42 -1.95
CA SER A 172 32.85 -19.69 -2.70
C SER A 172 31.51 -20.17 -3.23
N GLY A 173 30.40 -19.60 -2.73
CA GLY A 173 29.04 -20.06 -3.02
C GLY A 173 28.63 -21.29 -2.20
N GLU A 174 29.49 -21.75 -1.28
CA GLU A 174 29.14 -22.82 -0.36
C GLU A 174 28.02 -22.37 0.60
N PRO A 175 27.03 -23.23 0.88
CA PRO A 175 26.03 -22.92 1.88
C PRO A 175 26.69 -22.82 3.26
N ALA A 176 26.22 -21.88 4.07
CA ALA A 176 26.58 -21.80 5.49
C ALA A 176 26.25 -23.10 6.22
N THR A 177 27.13 -23.51 7.13
CA THR A 177 26.87 -24.64 8.03
C THR A 177 25.72 -24.30 8.98
N LYS A 178 25.17 -25.31 9.68
CA LYS A 178 24.08 -25.07 10.63
C LYS A 178 24.50 -24.14 11.77
N GLU A 179 25.73 -24.28 12.22
CA GLU A 179 26.33 -23.46 13.26
C GLU A 179 26.48 -22.00 12.80
N GLU A 180 26.92 -21.78 11.56
CA GLU A 180 27.04 -20.45 10.96
C GLU A 180 25.68 -19.81 10.70
N GLN A 181 24.71 -20.59 10.24
CA GLN A 181 23.32 -20.12 10.11
C GLN A 181 22.75 -19.70 11.47
N ALA A 182 22.98 -20.49 12.52
CA ALA A 182 22.54 -20.15 13.88
C ALA A 182 23.18 -18.86 14.38
N GLU A 183 24.47 -18.64 14.11
CA GLU A 183 25.15 -17.40 14.49
C GLU A 183 24.67 -16.19 13.67
N MET A 184 24.46 -16.34 12.36
CA MET A 184 23.88 -15.28 11.53
C MET A 184 22.46 -14.90 12.02
N MET A 185 21.62 -15.87 12.38
CA MET A 185 20.29 -15.61 12.94
C MET A 185 20.39 -14.88 14.28
N ARG A 186 21.29 -15.30 15.19
CA ARG A 186 21.52 -14.63 16.47
C ARG A 186 21.92 -13.15 16.29
N LEU A 187 22.79 -12.86 15.32
CA LEU A 187 23.22 -11.49 15.00
C LEU A 187 22.11 -10.66 14.35
N VAL A 188 21.25 -11.27 13.54
CA VAL A 188 20.05 -10.61 12.99
C VAL A 188 19.09 -10.26 14.12
N ASP A 189 18.80 -11.18 15.04
CA ASP A 189 17.93 -10.93 16.19
C ASP A 189 18.47 -9.75 17.04
N GLU A 190 19.77 -9.75 17.33
CA GLU A 190 20.46 -8.65 18.02
C GLU A 190 20.36 -7.31 17.27
N ALA A 191 20.40 -7.33 15.94
CA ALA A 191 20.25 -6.12 15.13
C ALA A 191 18.80 -5.61 15.09
N MET A 192 17.81 -6.51 15.07
CA MET A 192 16.40 -6.15 15.17
C MET A 192 16.11 -5.51 16.54
N ASP A 193 16.67 -6.05 17.62
CA ASP A 193 16.58 -5.47 18.97
C ASP A 193 17.25 -4.08 19.04
N ALA A 194 18.32 -3.86 18.28
CA ALA A 194 18.99 -2.56 18.14
C ALA A 194 18.26 -1.57 17.21
N GLY A 195 17.13 -1.96 16.61
CA GLY A 195 16.28 -1.09 15.80
C GLY A 195 16.57 -1.10 14.30
N MET A 196 17.34 -2.06 13.79
CA MET A 196 17.39 -2.32 12.34
C MET A 196 16.05 -2.84 11.84
N MET A 197 15.69 -2.50 10.60
CA MET A 197 14.32 -2.71 10.09
C MET A 197 14.13 -3.99 9.27
N GLY A 198 15.15 -4.82 9.13
CA GLY A 198 15.10 -6.08 8.40
C GLY A 198 16.44 -6.47 7.80
N ILE A 199 16.43 -7.40 6.84
CA ILE A 199 17.63 -7.86 6.12
C ILE A 199 17.60 -7.39 4.68
N ALA A 200 18.77 -7.15 4.09
CA ALA A 200 18.92 -6.86 2.68
C ALA A 200 19.96 -7.78 2.04
N ALA A 201 19.70 -8.16 0.79
CA ALA A 201 20.53 -9.08 0.02
C ALA A 201 20.48 -8.73 -1.47
N GLN A 202 21.51 -9.07 -2.22
CA GLN A 202 21.51 -8.98 -3.68
C GLN A 202 21.36 -10.37 -4.31
N ARG A 203 20.31 -10.58 -5.12
CA ARG A 203 20.03 -11.83 -5.83
C ARG A 203 19.83 -11.60 -7.33
N LEU A 204 20.95 -11.50 -8.07
CA LEU A 204 20.93 -11.12 -9.50
C LEU A 204 21.55 -12.16 -10.47
N GLY A 205 21.96 -13.33 -9.97
CA GLY A 205 22.49 -14.43 -10.79
C GLY A 205 23.85 -14.15 -11.47
N ASP A 206 24.32 -15.11 -12.26
CA ASP A 206 25.72 -15.19 -12.77
C ASP A 206 26.11 -14.10 -13.77
N LYS A 207 25.14 -13.37 -14.31
CA LYS A 207 25.36 -12.26 -15.25
C LYS A 207 25.12 -10.89 -14.61
N THR A 208 25.16 -10.82 -13.28
CA THR A 208 24.90 -9.57 -12.56
C THR A 208 25.85 -8.45 -12.99
N VAL A 209 25.28 -7.26 -13.18
CA VAL A 209 26.05 -6.02 -13.36
C VAL A 209 26.64 -5.51 -12.05
N GLN A 210 26.15 -6.03 -10.91
CA GLN A 210 26.58 -5.70 -9.54
C GLN A 210 27.56 -6.76 -8.99
N ALA A 211 28.54 -7.16 -9.79
CA ALA A 211 29.61 -8.03 -9.34
C ALA A 211 30.62 -7.25 -8.46
N ASP A 212 31.36 -7.97 -7.64
CA ASP A 212 32.35 -7.44 -6.70
C ASP A 212 33.50 -6.71 -7.40
N TYR A 213 34.29 -5.95 -6.63
CA TYR A 213 35.37 -5.11 -7.15
C TYR A 213 36.38 -5.87 -8.01
N ASP A 214 36.58 -7.16 -7.73
CA ASP A 214 37.49 -8.06 -8.42
C ASP A 214 36.86 -8.81 -9.61
N GLY A 215 35.60 -8.53 -9.95
CA GLY A 215 34.91 -9.23 -11.04
C GLY A 215 34.01 -10.38 -10.59
N THR A 216 34.18 -10.88 -9.37
CA THR A 216 33.52 -12.11 -8.90
C THR A 216 32.15 -11.84 -8.26
N PRO A 217 31.32 -12.87 -8.04
CA PRO A 217 30.09 -12.77 -7.28
C PRO A 217 30.21 -12.16 -5.87
N MET A 218 29.15 -11.47 -5.42
CA MET A 218 28.99 -11.05 -4.02
C MET A 218 28.58 -12.25 -3.14
N PRO A 219 28.87 -12.26 -1.83
CA PRO A 219 28.47 -13.34 -0.91
C PRO A 219 26.98 -13.71 -0.96
N THR A 220 26.08 -12.73 -1.03
CA THR A 220 24.63 -12.97 -1.06
C THR A 220 24.10 -13.40 -2.42
N GLN A 221 24.97 -13.52 -3.43
CA GLN A 221 24.59 -13.94 -4.77
C GLN A 221 24.06 -15.37 -4.74
N SER A 222 22.74 -15.48 -4.70
CA SER A 222 22.02 -16.73 -4.84
C SER A 222 20.91 -16.52 -5.86
N ASP A 223 20.92 -17.25 -6.96
CA ASP A 223 19.75 -17.38 -7.82
C ASP A 223 18.81 -18.42 -7.17
N ILE A 224 17.50 -18.18 -7.08
CA ILE A 224 16.52 -19.19 -6.62
C ILE A 224 16.56 -20.46 -7.48
N VAL A 225 16.99 -20.31 -8.73
CA VAL A 225 17.25 -21.40 -9.67
C VAL A 225 18.58 -22.10 -9.34
N ALA A 226 19.65 -21.37 -9.02
CA ALA A 226 20.92 -21.96 -8.58
C ALA A 226 20.80 -22.64 -7.20
N ALA A 227 19.92 -22.13 -6.34
CA ALA A 227 19.59 -22.72 -5.04
C ALA A 227 18.64 -23.92 -5.15
N GLY A 228 18.17 -24.27 -6.36
CA GLY A 228 17.29 -25.41 -6.62
C GLY A 228 15.89 -25.28 -6.00
N VAL A 229 15.48 -24.06 -5.61
CA VAL A 229 14.17 -23.80 -4.98
C VAL A 229 13.06 -23.83 -6.02
N ILE A 230 13.32 -23.31 -7.21
CA ILE A 230 12.39 -23.24 -8.33
C ILE A 230 13.21 -23.35 -9.63
N THR A 231 12.70 -24.02 -10.67
CA THR A 231 13.40 -24.02 -11.95
C THR A 231 13.17 -22.69 -12.69
N ASN A 232 14.02 -22.36 -13.67
CA ASN A 232 13.75 -21.24 -14.58
C ASN A 232 12.38 -21.40 -15.28
N GLU A 233 11.99 -22.64 -15.59
CA GLU A 233 10.71 -22.95 -16.22
C GLU A 233 9.53 -22.65 -15.28
N ASP A 234 9.62 -23.06 -14.02
CA ASP A 234 8.61 -22.78 -13.00
C ASP A 234 8.48 -21.28 -12.71
N LEU A 235 9.60 -20.53 -12.71
CA LEU A 235 9.59 -19.08 -12.54
C LEU A 235 8.84 -18.38 -13.68
N TRP A 236 9.12 -18.78 -14.93
CA TRP A 236 8.40 -18.26 -16.09
C TRP A 236 6.93 -18.72 -16.08
N ALA A 237 6.64 -19.95 -15.66
CA ALA A 237 5.28 -20.44 -15.50
C ALA A 237 4.50 -19.61 -14.47
N LEU A 238 5.10 -19.27 -13.33
CA LEU A 238 4.50 -18.40 -12.31
C LEU A 238 4.28 -16.98 -12.85
N ALA A 239 5.27 -16.40 -13.54
CA ALA A 239 5.12 -15.08 -14.15
C ALA A 239 4.01 -15.08 -15.22
N HIS A 240 3.92 -16.13 -16.02
CA HIS A 240 2.85 -16.32 -17.01
C HIS A 240 1.49 -16.54 -16.35
N TYR A 241 1.44 -17.28 -15.25
CA TYR A 241 0.22 -17.46 -14.46
C TYR A 241 -0.26 -16.14 -13.88
N VAL A 242 0.59 -15.38 -13.17
CA VAL A 242 0.25 -14.05 -12.64
C VAL A 242 -0.17 -13.08 -13.75
N ARG A 243 0.54 -13.08 -14.88
CA ARG A 243 0.15 -12.30 -16.05
C ARG A 243 -1.20 -12.75 -16.62
N SER A 244 -1.50 -14.05 -16.64
CA SER A 244 -2.78 -14.58 -17.13
C SER A 244 -3.97 -14.20 -16.24
N LEU A 245 -3.72 -13.91 -14.97
CA LEU A 245 -4.73 -13.39 -14.03
C LEU A 245 -5.00 -11.89 -14.22
N SER A 246 -4.12 -11.19 -14.94
CA SER A 246 -4.28 -9.76 -15.22
C SER A 246 -4.95 -9.55 -16.58
N PRO A 247 -5.84 -8.56 -16.74
CA PRO A 247 -6.36 -8.20 -18.05
C PRO A 247 -5.22 -7.77 -18.98
N GLU A 248 -5.36 -8.06 -20.29
CA GLU A 248 -4.32 -7.79 -21.29
C GLU A 248 -3.93 -6.30 -21.36
N GLN A 249 -4.88 -5.42 -21.02
CA GLN A 249 -4.67 -3.98 -20.83
C GLN A 249 -5.06 -3.62 -19.39
N GLN A 250 -4.28 -2.73 -18.76
CA GLN A 250 -4.69 -2.19 -17.47
C GLN A 250 -6.02 -1.46 -17.62
N PRO A 251 -6.99 -1.69 -16.70
CA PRO A 251 -8.26 -1.01 -16.79
C PRO A 251 -8.09 0.50 -16.60
N GLU A 252 -8.80 1.25 -17.42
CA GLU A 252 -8.98 2.68 -17.19
C GLU A 252 -9.86 2.88 -15.95
N VAL A 253 -9.41 3.71 -15.01
CA VAL A 253 -10.23 4.08 -13.85
C VAL A 253 -11.25 5.11 -14.30
N ARG A 254 -12.54 4.78 -14.17
CA ARG A 254 -13.65 5.70 -14.46
C ARG A 254 -14.55 5.85 -13.24
N GLU A 255 -15.11 7.04 -13.09
CA GLU A 255 -15.99 7.39 -11.95
C GLU A 255 -17.48 7.38 -12.31
N VAL A 256 -17.80 7.01 -13.55
CA VAL A 256 -19.17 7.05 -14.10
C VAL A 256 -19.45 5.71 -14.77
N VAL A 257 -20.52 5.07 -14.32
CA VAL A 257 -21.07 3.85 -14.92
C VAL A 257 -22.32 4.23 -15.71
N SER A 258 -22.32 3.98 -17.02
CA SER A 258 -23.50 4.20 -17.87
C SER A 258 -24.24 2.88 -18.05
N ALA A 259 -25.54 2.88 -17.76
CA ALA A 259 -26.38 1.71 -18.06
C ALA A 259 -26.80 1.76 -19.53
N GLU A 260 -26.34 0.84 -20.35
CA GLU A 260 -26.71 0.82 -21.77
C GLU A 260 -28.14 0.31 -21.98
N ARG A 261 -28.87 0.92 -22.92
CA ARG A 261 -30.22 0.48 -23.26
C ARG A 261 -30.20 -0.69 -24.22
N ILE A 262 -30.74 -1.84 -23.81
CA ILE A 262 -30.97 -2.97 -24.72
C ILE A 262 -32.28 -2.77 -25.51
N THR A 263 -32.25 -3.04 -26.82
CA THR A 263 -33.39 -2.76 -27.73
C THR A 263 -34.10 -4.01 -28.27
N GLY A 264 -33.90 -5.18 -27.65
CA GLY A 264 -34.36 -6.46 -28.23
C GLY A 264 -34.67 -7.59 -27.24
N GLY A 265 -34.86 -7.30 -25.95
CA GLY A 265 -35.09 -8.32 -24.92
C GLY A 265 -35.32 -7.70 -23.54
N ALA A 266 -35.53 -8.56 -22.54
CA ALA A 266 -35.52 -8.16 -21.13
C ALA A 266 -34.08 -8.11 -20.61
N VAL A 267 -33.87 -7.42 -19.49
CA VAL A 267 -32.56 -7.42 -18.82
C VAL A 267 -32.15 -8.84 -18.39
N PRO A 268 -30.84 -9.16 -18.30
CA PRO A 268 -30.36 -10.47 -17.90
C PRO A 268 -30.91 -10.96 -16.57
N GLU A 269 -31.25 -12.25 -16.51
CA GLU A 269 -31.73 -12.89 -15.29
C GLU A 269 -30.62 -13.60 -14.51
N THR A 270 -29.44 -13.76 -15.11
CA THR A 270 -28.31 -14.49 -14.50
C THR A 270 -27.00 -13.72 -14.65
N VAL A 271 -26.05 -14.01 -13.76
CA VAL A 271 -24.70 -13.42 -13.77
C VAL A 271 -23.81 -13.88 -14.93
N ASN A 272 -24.21 -14.93 -15.67
CA ASN A 272 -23.45 -15.49 -16.81
C ASN A 272 -24.20 -15.35 -18.14
N ASP A 273 -25.21 -14.49 -18.19
CA ASP A 273 -25.93 -14.20 -19.44
C ASP A 273 -24.97 -13.66 -20.50
N GLU A 274 -25.15 -14.11 -21.76
CA GLU A 274 -24.29 -13.70 -22.87
C GLU A 274 -24.39 -12.19 -23.15
N ALA A 275 -25.51 -11.55 -22.81
CA ALA A 275 -25.68 -10.11 -22.96
C ALA A 275 -24.60 -9.28 -22.24
N TRP A 276 -24.00 -9.80 -21.17
CA TRP A 276 -22.91 -9.10 -20.46
C TRP A 276 -21.61 -9.02 -21.27
N GLN A 277 -21.44 -9.81 -22.33
CA GLN A 277 -20.22 -9.77 -23.15
C GLN A 277 -20.11 -8.48 -23.98
N ASP A 278 -21.26 -7.89 -24.33
CA ASP A 278 -21.34 -6.67 -25.13
C ASP A 278 -21.45 -5.39 -24.28
N VAL A 279 -21.51 -5.51 -22.96
CA VAL A 279 -21.66 -4.38 -22.03
C VAL A 279 -20.30 -3.97 -21.51
N GLU A 280 -19.98 -2.68 -21.57
CA GLU A 280 -18.71 -2.16 -21.05
C GLU A 280 -18.53 -2.51 -19.56
N SER A 281 -17.40 -3.14 -19.23
CA SER A 281 -17.00 -3.45 -17.85
C SER A 281 -16.08 -2.36 -17.31
N ILE A 282 -16.55 -1.68 -16.28
CA ILE A 282 -15.88 -0.51 -15.70
C ILE A 282 -15.25 -0.90 -14.38
N TYR A 283 -13.94 -0.65 -14.25
CA TYR A 283 -13.23 -0.84 -13.01
C TYR A 283 -13.36 0.38 -12.10
N VAL A 284 -13.85 0.15 -10.89
CA VAL A 284 -13.97 1.15 -9.83
C VAL A 284 -13.01 0.76 -8.70
N PRO A 285 -11.90 1.51 -8.49
CA PRO A 285 -11.00 1.24 -7.38
C PRO A 285 -11.70 1.54 -6.05
N LEU A 286 -11.48 0.67 -5.07
CA LEU A 286 -11.95 0.85 -3.71
C LEU A 286 -10.78 1.28 -2.82
N VAL A 287 -11.08 2.16 -1.87
CA VAL A 287 -10.13 2.64 -0.87
C VAL A 287 -10.63 2.29 0.52
N GLY A 288 -9.69 2.20 1.46
CA GLY A 288 -10.01 1.99 2.87
C GLY A 288 -10.93 3.09 3.42
N GLN A 289 -11.84 2.71 4.33
CA GLN A 289 -12.64 3.68 5.06
C GLN A 289 -11.73 4.35 6.11
N VAL A 290 -11.51 5.66 6.02
CA VAL A 290 -10.70 6.40 7.02
C VAL A 290 -11.45 7.50 7.78
N VAL A 291 -12.73 7.72 7.45
CA VAL A 291 -13.51 8.89 7.86
C VAL A 291 -14.25 8.69 9.20
N VAL A 292 -14.65 7.46 9.53
CA VAL A 292 -15.52 7.15 10.68
C VAL A 292 -15.04 5.88 11.34
N LYS A 293 -15.05 5.83 12.67
CA LYS A 293 -14.67 4.62 13.40
C LYS A 293 -15.75 3.52 13.23
N PRO A 294 -15.35 2.23 13.15
CA PRO A 294 -13.97 1.75 13.04
C PRO A 294 -13.38 2.03 11.66
N ARG A 295 -12.14 2.54 11.61
CA ARG A 295 -11.43 2.81 10.36
C ARG A 295 -10.86 1.52 9.79
N TRP A 296 -10.65 1.49 8.49
CA TRP A 296 -10.08 0.37 7.75
C TRP A 296 -9.06 0.89 6.73
N PHE A 297 -7.77 0.82 7.06
CA PHE A 297 -6.72 1.39 6.22
C PHE A 297 -6.28 0.48 5.06
N ASN A 298 -6.43 -0.85 5.20
CA ASN A 298 -5.94 -1.82 4.22
C ASN A 298 -7.07 -2.75 3.73
N PRO A 299 -7.95 -2.30 2.83
CA PRO A 299 -9.07 -3.11 2.35
C PRO A 299 -8.57 -4.37 1.63
N ARG A 300 -9.18 -5.53 1.93
CA ARG A 300 -8.87 -6.80 1.26
C ARG A 300 -9.27 -6.74 -0.22
N VAL A 301 -10.40 -6.10 -0.51
CA VAL A 301 -10.90 -5.84 -1.87
C VAL A 301 -10.44 -4.45 -2.29
N ARG A 302 -9.63 -4.36 -3.34
CA ARG A 302 -9.04 -3.09 -3.83
C ARG A 302 -9.80 -2.43 -4.98
N GLY A 303 -10.84 -3.08 -5.48
CA GLY A 303 -11.68 -2.57 -6.54
C GLY A 303 -12.76 -3.56 -6.91
N VAL A 304 -13.74 -3.06 -7.67
CA VAL A 304 -14.85 -3.85 -8.22
C VAL A 304 -14.97 -3.57 -9.71
N TRP A 305 -15.47 -4.55 -10.45
CA TRP A 305 -15.91 -4.38 -11.83
C TRP A 305 -17.41 -4.18 -11.85
N VAL A 306 -17.88 -3.23 -12.64
CA VAL A 306 -19.29 -2.85 -12.71
C VAL A 306 -19.73 -2.85 -14.16
N GLN A 307 -20.84 -3.53 -14.43
CA GLN A 307 -21.56 -3.51 -15.70
C GLN A 307 -23.02 -3.16 -15.43
N ALA A 308 -23.63 -2.33 -16.26
CA ALA A 308 -25.02 -1.94 -16.10
C ALA A 308 -25.74 -1.86 -17.44
N LEU A 309 -27.01 -2.24 -17.45
CA LEU A 309 -27.89 -2.14 -18.61
C LEU A 309 -29.34 -1.96 -18.18
N HIS A 310 -30.19 -1.48 -19.08
CA HIS A 310 -31.63 -1.39 -18.85
C HIS A 310 -32.43 -1.62 -20.13
N ASP A 311 -33.69 -2.06 -20.03
CA ASP A 311 -34.61 -2.19 -21.18
C ASP A 311 -35.57 -0.99 -21.32
N GLY A 312 -35.56 -0.09 -20.34
CA GLY A 312 -36.46 1.07 -20.23
C GLY A 312 -37.65 0.83 -19.31
N GLN A 313 -37.74 -0.34 -18.69
CA GLN A 313 -38.66 -0.67 -17.59
C GLN A 313 -37.91 -1.18 -16.36
N GLU A 314 -36.83 -1.93 -16.56
CA GLU A 314 -35.99 -2.52 -15.52
C GLU A 314 -34.51 -2.18 -15.76
N VAL A 315 -33.74 -2.09 -14.68
CA VAL A 315 -32.28 -1.99 -14.69
C VAL A 315 -31.66 -3.25 -14.12
N ALA A 316 -30.54 -3.67 -14.71
CA ALA A 316 -29.66 -4.70 -14.20
C ALA A 316 -28.26 -4.12 -13.95
N LEU A 317 -27.72 -4.39 -12.76
CA LEU A 317 -26.39 -3.97 -12.33
C LEU A 317 -25.61 -5.20 -11.88
N LEU A 318 -24.57 -5.57 -12.62
CA LEU A 318 -23.66 -6.65 -12.28
C LEU A 318 -22.40 -6.05 -11.66
N VAL A 319 -22.07 -6.51 -10.45
CA VAL A 319 -20.83 -6.15 -9.75
C VAL A 319 -20.03 -7.41 -9.50
N SER A 320 -18.73 -7.41 -9.86
CA SER A 320 -17.81 -8.50 -9.55
C SER A 320 -16.54 -8.05 -8.85
N TRP A 321 -15.98 -8.92 -8.01
CA TRP A 321 -14.69 -8.69 -7.37
C TRP A 321 -14.04 -10.00 -6.94
N THR A 322 -12.71 -9.98 -6.91
CA THR A 322 -11.92 -11.07 -6.32
C THR A 322 -11.96 -10.98 -4.81
N ASP A 323 -12.30 -12.09 -4.17
CA ASP A 323 -12.28 -12.26 -2.72
C ASP A 323 -11.38 -13.46 -2.33
N PRO A 324 -10.22 -13.20 -1.73
CA PRO A 324 -9.31 -14.25 -1.29
C PRO A 324 -9.76 -14.95 0.00
N SER A 325 -10.87 -14.51 0.64
CA SER A 325 -11.30 -15.01 1.95
C SER A 325 -11.68 -16.49 1.96
N MET A 326 -12.09 -17.02 0.81
CA MET A 326 -12.52 -18.40 0.59
C MET A 326 -11.44 -19.27 -0.07
N SER A 327 -10.15 -18.90 0.07
CA SER A 327 -9.04 -19.71 -0.47
C SER A 327 -9.11 -21.16 0.04
N PRO A 328 -9.06 -22.17 -0.85
CA PRO A 328 -9.11 -23.58 -0.46
C PRO A 328 -7.85 -24.04 0.27
N ASP A 329 -6.78 -23.23 0.26
CA ASP A 329 -5.51 -23.51 0.93
C ASP A 329 -5.42 -22.74 2.27
N PRO A 330 -5.58 -23.42 3.42
CA PRO A 330 -5.54 -22.77 4.73
C PRO A 330 -4.14 -22.33 5.15
N THR A 331 -3.08 -22.75 4.43
CA THR A 331 -1.66 -22.55 4.81
C THR A 331 -1.29 -21.07 5.03
N TRP A 332 -1.99 -20.14 4.35
CA TRP A 332 -1.72 -18.71 4.43
C TRP A 332 -2.62 -17.93 5.40
N THR A 333 -3.62 -18.60 5.98
CA THR A 333 -4.67 -17.94 6.78
C THR A 333 -4.09 -17.27 8.02
N ASP A 334 -3.23 -17.97 8.75
CA ASP A 334 -2.64 -17.47 10.00
C ASP A 334 -1.72 -16.28 9.74
N PHE A 335 -0.92 -16.32 8.67
CA PHE A 335 -0.04 -15.21 8.28
C PHE A 335 -0.83 -13.99 7.80
N ALA A 336 -1.85 -14.19 6.97
CA ALA A 336 -2.74 -13.12 6.53
C ALA A 336 -3.47 -12.47 7.72
N GLN A 337 -3.91 -13.29 8.68
CA GLN A 337 -4.54 -12.81 9.91
C GLN A 337 -3.57 -11.98 10.76
N GLN A 338 -2.32 -12.42 10.92
CA GLN A 338 -1.28 -11.65 11.63
C GLN A 338 -1.00 -10.29 10.97
N ILE A 339 -0.91 -10.24 9.64
CA ILE A 339 -0.75 -8.96 8.92
C ILE A 339 -1.94 -8.05 9.21
N ILE A 340 -3.16 -8.59 9.15
CA ILE A 340 -4.39 -7.83 9.38
C ILE A 340 -4.47 -7.32 10.81
N GLU A 341 -4.12 -8.13 11.80
CA GLU A 341 -4.07 -7.73 13.22
C GLU A 341 -3.00 -6.67 13.47
N THR A 342 -1.84 -6.81 12.83
CA THR A 342 -0.73 -5.84 12.93
C THR A 342 -1.09 -4.50 12.29
N MET A 343 -1.83 -4.53 11.18
CA MET A 343 -2.25 -3.34 10.44
C MET A 343 -3.61 -2.79 10.92
N ALA A 344 -4.28 -3.44 11.88
CA ALA A 344 -5.57 -3.02 12.38
C ALA A 344 -5.43 -1.70 13.17
N PRO A 345 -6.35 -0.73 13.00
CA PRO A 345 -6.39 0.43 13.86
C PRO A 345 -6.67 0.02 15.31
N GLY A 346 -6.02 0.67 16.28
CA GLY A 346 -6.36 0.57 17.70
C GLY A 346 -7.71 1.19 18.10
N ASP A 347 -8.67 1.29 17.16
CA ASP A 347 -10.02 1.81 17.42
C ASP A 347 -10.93 0.71 17.99
N GLU A 348 -11.78 1.06 18.95
CA GLU A 348 -12.85 0.17 19.42
C GLU A 348 -13.76 -0.25 18.24
N GLY A 349 -13.95 -1.55 18.06
CA GLY A 349 -14.81 -2.12 17.02
C GLY A 349 -14.14 -2.38 15.66
N ALA A 350 -12.80 -2.25 15.52
CA ALA A 350 -12.09 -2.64 14.30
C ALA A 350 -12.47 -4.06 13.87
N ALA A 351 -13.12 -4.17 12.70
CA ALA A 351 -13.75 -5.40 12.24
C ALA A 351 -12.72 -6.33 11.60
N THR A 352 -12.01 -7.13 12.39
CA THR A 352 -11.15 -8.19 11.83
C THR A 352 -11.45 -9.53 12.48
N ALA A 353 -12.73 -9.75 12.84
CA ALA A 353 -13.19 -11.07 13.26
C ALA A 353 -13.17 -12.01 12.03
N PRO A 354 -12.47 -13.16 12.10
CA PRO A 354 -12.61 -14.22 11.11
C PRO A 354 -14.10 -14.56 10.88
N GLY A 355 -14.54 -14.60 9.62
CA GLY A 355 -15.92 -14.96 9.27
C GLY A 355 -16.92 -13.81 9.18
N ALA A 356 -16.50 -12.54 9.16
CA ALA A 356 -17.39 -11.46 8.78
C ALA A 356 -17.88 -11.65 7.32
N PRO A 357 -19.19 -11.56 7.05
CA PRO A 357 -19.72 -11.75 5.70
C PRO A 357 -19.33 -10.59 4.80
N ASP A 358 -19.00 -10.89 3.54
CA ASP A 358 -18.92 -9.88 2.48
C ASP A 358 -20.22 -9.10 2.39
N GLN A 359 -20.09 -7.80 2.20
CA GLN A 359 -21.21 -6.88 2.05
C GLN A 359 -20.94 -5.93 0.90
N LEU A 360 -21.96 -5.76 0.05
CA LEU A 360 -21.96 -4.78 -1.03
C LEU A 360 -23.14 -3.83 -0.85
N VAL A 361 -22.90 -2.53 -0.93
CA VAL A 361 -23.93 -1.49 -0.83
C VAL A 361 -23.87 -0.61 -2.06
N VAL A 362 -24.95 -0.60 -2.84
CA VAL A 362 -25.14 0.33 -3.96
C VAL A 362 -25.98 1.50 -3.47
N GLN A 363 -25.53 2.74 -3.68
CA GLN A 363 -26.16 3.93 -3.15
C GLN A 363 -26.67 4.84 -4.28
N PHE A 364 -27.91 5.30 -4.15
CA PHE A 364 -28.56 6.25 -5.03
C PHE A 364 -29.00 7.49 -4.23
N PRO A 365 -28.91 8.71 -4.78
CA PRO A 365 -29.54 9.85 -4.15
C PRO A 365 -31.07 9.67 -4.11
N ALA A 366 -31.74 10.21 -3.10
CA ALA A 366 -33.20 10.13 -3.01
C ALA A 366 -33.92 10.81 -4.19
N THR A 367 -33.27 11.76 -4.84
CA THR A 367 -33.72 12.36 -6.09
C THR A 367 -32.51 12.48 -7.00
N LEU A 368 -32.60 11.93 -8.21
CA LEU A 368 -31.55 12.09 -9.20
C LEU A 368 -31.57 13.53 -9.72
N SER A 369 -30.43 14.21 -9.62
CA SER A 369 -30.19 15.54 -10.17
C SER A 369 -30.09 15.49 -11.69
N ASP A 370 -30.48 16.57 -12.37
CA ASP A 370 -30.18 16.71 -13.80
C ASP A 370 -28.65 16.83 -14.02
N GLY A 371 -28.07 15.88 -14.76
CA GLY A 371 -26.63 15.87 -15.09
C GLY A 371 -25.76 14.99 -14.18
N MET A 372 -24.43 15.10 -14.32
CA MET A 372 -23.46 14.26 -13.61
C MET A 372 -23.01 14.84 -12.25
N GLU A 373 -23.95 15.17 -11.36
CA GLU A 373 -23.59 15.51 -9.99
C GLU A 373 -23.30 14.24 -9.19
N ARG A 374 -22.13 14.20 -8.52
CA ARG A 374 -21.79 13.08 -7.63
C ARG A 374 -22.74 13.08 -6.43
N PRO A 375 -23.35 11.94 -6.06
CA PRO A 375 -24.19 11.88 -4.89
C PRO A 375 -23.39 12.21 -3.62
N PHE A 376 -24.10 12.69 -2.58
CA PHE A 376 -23.50 12.98 -1.29
C PHE A 376 -22.87 11.71 -0.71
N PHE A 377 -21.57 11.77 -0.40
CA PHE A 377 -20.78 10.67 0.13
C PHE A 377 -21.24 10.32 1.57
N LEU A 378 -21.13 9.04 1.98
CA LEU A 378 -21.46 8.47 3.32
C LEU A 378 -22.95 8.23 3.65
N GLN A 379 -23.72 7.59 2.76
CA GLN A 379 -25.13 7.24 3.02
C GLN A 379 -26.04 8.46 3.30
N GLY A 380 -25.68 9.62 2.76
CA GLY A 380 -26.45 10.85 2.85
C GLY A 380 -26.37 11.57 4.20
N ASP A 381 -27.33 12.47 4.44
CA ASP A 381 -27.53 13.17 5.71
C ASP A 381 -29.04 13.34 5.99
N ALA A 382 -29.40 13.91 7.15
CA ALA A 382 -30.79 14.10 7.53
C ALA A 382 -31.63 14.89 6.49
N ARG A 383 -31.01 15.83 5.77
CA ARG A 383 -31.64 16.68 4.74
C ARG A 383 -31.57 16.06 3.35
N ARG A 384 -30.55 15.24 3.07
CA ARG A 384 -30.33 14.57 1.78
C ARG A 384 -30.14 13.07 2.00
N PRO A 385 -31.25 12.32 2.19
CA PRO A 385 -31.20 10.87 2.31
C PRO A 385 -30.73 10.21 1.00
N THR A 386 -30.31 8.97 1.11
CA THR A 386 -29.94 8.11 -0.02
C THR A 386 -30.71 6.80 0.05
N ASN A 387 -31.15 6.30 -1.09
CA ASN A 387 -31.63 4.94 -1.24
C ASN A 387 -30.43 3.99 -1.37
N THR A 388 -30.50 2.83 -0.73
CA THR A 388 -29.41 1.85 -0.77
C THR A 388 -29.92 0.46 -1.07
N TRP A 389 -29.21 -0.27 -1.92
CA TRP A 389 -29.37 -1.72 -2.09
C TRP A 389 -28.24 -2.40 -1.36
N THR A 390 -28.56 -3.09 -0.27
CA THR A 390 -27.56 -3.76 0.57
C THR A 390 -27.66 -5.26 0.38
N TRP A 391 -26.59 -5.87 -0.12
CA TRP A 391 -26.42 -7.32 -0.20
C TRP A 391 -25.38 -7.79 0.82
N ARG A 392 -25.58 -8.98 1.41
CA ARG A 392 -24.62 -9.65 2.29
C ARG A 392 -24.51 -11.14 1.92
N SER A 393 -23.31 -11.70 2.02
CA SER A 393 -23.07 -13.12 1.69
C SER A 393 -23.74 -14.12 2.64
N ASP A 394 -24.17 -13.68 3.83
CA ASP A 394 -24.92 -14.47 4.81
C ASP A 394 -26.44 -14.24 4.75
N ALA A 395 -26.93 -13.45 3.80
CA ALA A 395 -28.34 -13.09 3.65
C ALA A 395 -28.96 -13.71 2.38
N PRO A 396 -30.28 -13.97 2.36
CA PRO A 396 -30.95 -14.60 1.22
C PRO A 396 -31.10 -13.70 -0.01
N GLY A 397 -30.90 -12.39 0.12
CA GLY A 397 -31.00 -11.42 -0.98
C GLY A 397 -30.66 -10.00 -0.54
N ALA A 398 -30.70 -9.05 -1.47
CA ALA A 398 -30.53 -7.64 -1.14
C ALA A 398 -31.76 -7.01 -0.48
N VAL A 399 -31.53 -5.94 0.27
CA VAL A 399 -32.56 -5.15 0.95
C VAL A 399 -32.47 -3.69 0.49
N GLU A 400 -33.62 -3.12 0.12
CA GLU A 400 -33.79 -1.69 -0.12
C GLU A 400 -33.97 -0.95 1.21
N SER A 401 -33.22 0.13 1.38
CA SER A 401 -33.26 0.95 2.60
C SER A 401 -33.10 2.41 2.28
N ILE A 402 -33.59 3.27 3.17
CA ILE A 402 -33.34 4.71 3.16
C ILE A 402 -32.34 5.01 4.26
N ALA A 403 -31.22 5.61 3.90
CA ALA A 403 -30.19 6.06 4.83
C ALA A 403 -30.13 7.59 4.91
N ARG A 404 -29.85 8.10 6.11
CA ARG A 404 -29.74 9.54 6.45
C ARG A 404 -28.39 9.82 7.13
N GLY A 405 -27.34 9.14 6.68
CA GLY A 405 -26.02 9.09 7.26
C GLY A 405 -25.55 7.66 7.53
N LEU A 406 -24.24 7.49 7.72
CA LEU A 406 -23.62 6.20 7.97
C LEU A 406 -24.28 5.45 9.15
N GLY A 407 -24.70 4.21 8.93
CA GLY A 407 -25.27 3.36 9.98
C GLY A 407 -26.73 3.70 10.35
N THR A 408 -27.39 4.56 9.58
CA THR A 408 -28.80 4.96 9.80
C THR A 408 -29.76 4.36 8.78
N ALA A 409 -29.30 3.42 7.96
CA ALA A 409 -30.12 2.76 6.96
C ALA A 409 -31.32 2.04 7.61
N VAL A 410 -32.53 2.42 7.20
CA VAL A 410 -33.78 1.79 7.62
C VAL A 410 -34.38 1.06 6.42
N PRO A 411 -34.64 -0.26 6.51
CA PRO A 411 -35.30 -1.01 5.45
C PRO A 411 -36.65 -0.41 5.07
N GLN A 412 -36.93 -0.36 3.77
CA GLN A 412 -38.27 -0.06 3.28
C GLN A 412 -39.25 -1.19 3.70
N PRO A 413 -40.55 -0.90 3.86
CA PRO A 413 -41.55 -1.93 4.19
C PRO A 413 -41.54 -3.10 3.19
N ASP A 414 -41.93 -4.31 3.62
CA ASP A 414 -41.90 -5.51 2.76
C ASP A 414 -42.64 -5.36 1.42
N GLY A 415 -43.69 -4.54 1.37
CA GLY A 415 -44.46 -4.26 0.14
C GLY A 415 -43.80 -3.25 -0.81
N GLU A 416 -42.71 -2.62 -0.38
CA GLU A 416 -41.92 -1.63 -1.12
C GLU A 416 -40.50 -2.15 -1.40
N GLN A 417 -40.22 -3.44 -1.15
CA GLN A 417 -38.96 -4.09 -1.54
C GLN A 417 -39.03 -4.56 -2.99
N HIS A 418 -38.36 -3.85 -3.90
CA HIS A 418 -38.39 -4.11 -5.34
C HIS A 418 -37.06 -4.62 -5.92
N VAL A 419 -35.96 -4.51 -5.17
CA VAL A 419 -34.66 -5.06 -5.59
C VAL A 419 -34.65 -6.58 -5.49
N THR A 420 -34.11 -7.24 -6.51
CA THR A 420 -33.83 -8.67 -6.49
C THR A 420 -32.35 -8.91 -6.79
N THR A 421 -31.82 -10.03 -6.30
CA THR A 421 -30.41 -10.38 -6.50
C THR A 421 -30.20 -11.81 -6.95
N VAL A 422 -29.25 -11.98 -7.87
CA VAL A 422 -28.68 -13.28 -8.25
C VAL A 422 -27.19 -13.26 -7.98
N VAL A 423 -26.68 -14.30 -7.33
CA VAL A 423 -25.31 -14.32 -6.80
C VAL A 423 -24.59 -15.59 -7.22
N GLN A 424 -23.32 -15.47 -7.56
CA GLN A 424 -22.41 -16.59 -7.75
C GLN A 424 -21.07 -16.28 -7.09
N HIS A 425 -20.48 -17.29 -6.46
CA HIS A 425 -19.08 -17.28 -6.07
C HIS A 425 -18.38 -18.46 -6.75
N THR A 426 -17.35 -18.21 -7.55
CA THR A 426 -16.61 -19.25 -8.27
C THR A 426 -15.15 -18.82 -8.41
N GLU A 427 -14.22 -19.73 -8.11
CA GLU A 427 -12.77 -19.49 -8.24
C GLU A 427 -12.26 -18.23 -7.50
N GLY A 428 -12.86 -17.89 -6.37
CA GLY A 428 -12.47 -16.72 -5.57
C GLY A 428 -12.97 -15.39 -6.14
N GLU A 429 -13.94 -15.41 -7.06
CA GLU A 429 -14.65 -14.23 -7.54
C GLU A 429 -16.11 -14.27 -7.10
N TRP A 430 -16.59 -13.17 -6.53
CA TRP A 430 -18.02 -12.88 -6.36
C TRP A 430 -18.58 -12.19 -7.59
N LYS A 431 -19.78 -12.58 -8.00
CA LYS A 431 -20.64 -11.87 -8.95
C LYS A 431 -22.01 -11.66 -8.32
N VAL A 432 -22.41 -10.41 -8.18
CA VAL A 432 -23.72 -10.02 -7.63
C VAL A 432 -24.46 -9.21 -8.68
N LEU A 433 -25.55 -9.77 -9.19
CA LEU A 433 -26.47 -9.13 -10.11
C LEU A 433 -27.64 -8.55 -9.31
N PHE A 434 -27.82 -7.23 -9.31
CA PHE A 434 -29.01 -6.55 -8.84
C PHE A 434 -29.95 -6.28 -9.99
N ARG A 435 -31.24 -6.50 -9.79
CA ARG A 435 -32.31 -6.13 -10.74
C ARG A 435 -33.40 -5.38 -10.01
N ARG A 436 -33.93 -4.33 -10.65
CA ARG A 436 -35.04 -3.53 -10.09
C ARG A 436 -35.77 -2.78 -11.19
N SER A 437 -37.09 -2.65 -11.08
CA SER A 437 -37.86 -1.75 -11.94
C SER A 437 -37.35 -0.30 -11.81
N LEU A 438 -37.33 0.42 -12.94
CA LEU A 438 -36.91 1.83 -12.99
C LEU A 438 -37.90 2.75 -12.26
N ASP A 439 -39.19 2.41 -12.31
CA ASP A 439 -40.27 3.10 -11.61
C ASP A 439 -41.17 2.05 -10.94
N THR A 440 -41.36 2.19 -9.64
CA THR A 440 -42.15 1.29 -8.78
C THR A 440 -43.56 1.86 -8.51
N GLY A 441 -43.83 3.10 -8.91
CA GLY A 441 -45.08 3.82 -8.66
C GLY A 441 -45.29 4.26 -7.21
N GLY A 442 -44.31 4.03 -6.33
CA GLY A 442 -44.31 4.49 -4.95
C GLY A 442 -44.05 5.99 -4.83
N PRO A 443 -44.86 6.77 -4.09
CA PRO A 443 -44.74 8.23 -4.05
C PRO A 443 -43.45 8.75 -3.40
N GLU A 444 -42.74 7.93 -2.62
CA GLU A 444 -41.48 8.27 -1.95
C GLU A 444 -40.31 7.34 -2.35
N ASP A 445 -40.52 6.48 -3.35
CA ASP A 445 -39.53 5.49 -3.75
C ASP A 445 -38.61 6.00 -4.87
N LEU A 446 -37.44 5.37 -5.02
CA LEU A 446 -36.45 5.73 -6.02
C LEU A 446 -37.01 5.51 -7.44
N VAL A 447 -37.03 6.59 -8.23
CA VAL A 447 -37.28 6.55 -9.67
C VAL A 447 -35.96 6.75 -10.41
N LEU A 448 -35.65 5.84 -11.33
CA LEU A 448 -34.49 5.86 -12.21
C LEU A 448 -34.94 6.33 -13.60
N PRO A 449 -34.81 7.62 -13.95
CA PRO A 449 -35.27 8.14 -15.23
C PRO A 449 -34.40 7.58 -16.37
N VAL A 450 -35.04 7.39 -17.53
CA VAL A 450 -34.33 7.07 -18.77
C VAL A 450 -33.86 8.40 -19.40
N GLY A 451 -32.56 8.69 -19.35
CA GLY A 451 -32.01 9.96 -19.86
C GLY A 451 -30.50 9.99 -19.92
#